data_AF-A0A257WNN2-F1
#
_entry.id   AF-A0A257WNN2-F1
#
_cell.length_a   1.000
_cell.length_b   1.000
_cell.length_c   1.000
_cell.angle_alpha   90.00
_cell.angle_beta   90.00
_cell.angle_gamma   90.00
#
_symmetry.space_group_name_H-M   'P 1'
#
loop_
_entity.id
_entity.type
_entity.pdbx_description
1 polymer ?
#
loop_
_entity_poly.entity_id
_entity_poly.type
_entity_poly.pdbx_seq_one_letter_code
_entity_poly.pdbx_strand_id
1 'polypeptide(L)'
;MIPGDWFGKTWLIEIGLGYSSTYLIVEADSVSDAIDELTDNEQHGHHIIVEADRLGDYPEEDRHYGPSGQVLDLDHLMIHGQEGSETPFPCKYHGEGLPADGVKPTEFCWDEIDA
;
A
#
# COMPACT_ATOMS: atom_id res chain seq x y z
N MET A 1 9.53 0.06 6.62
CA MET A 1 9.32 -1.18 5.86
C MET A 1 10.59 -1.50 5.08
N ILE A 2 11.05 -2.75 5.14
CA ILE A 2 12.22 -3.25 4.42
C ILE A 2 11.68 -3.98 3.17
N PRO A 3 12.11 -3.63 1.94
CA PRO A 3 11.67 -4.32 0.73
C PRO A 3 11.94 -5.83 0.78
N GLY A 4 10.95 -6.65 0.42
CA GLY A 4 11.05 -8.11 0.35
C GLY A 4 10.72 -8.87 1.65
N ASP A 5 10.36 -8.16 2.72
CA ASP A 5 10.14 -8.76 4.05
C ASP A 5 8.76 -9.47 4.16
N TRP A 6 7.79 -9.14 3.28
CA TRP A 6 6.41 -9.65 3.29
C TRP A 6 6.06 -10.45 2.02
N PHE A 7 6.81 -11.52 1.76
CA PHE A 7 6.58 -12.49 0.65
C PHE A 7 6.60 -11.89 -0.77
N GLY A 8 6.94 -10.61 -0.92
CA GLY A 8 7.14 -9.95 -2.21
C GLY A 8 5.89 -9.71 -3.04
N LYS A 9 4.70 -9.71 -2.43
CA LYS A 9 3.49 -9.25 -3.11
C LYS A 9 3.41 -7.73 -3.03
N THR A 10 3.17 -7.10 -4.16
CA THR A 10 3.03 -5.64 -4.23
C THR A 10 1.71 -5.23 -4.83
N TRP A 11 1.23 -4.08 -4.38
CA TRP A 11 0.03 -3.41 -4.83
C TRP A 11 0.40 -2.00 -5.27
N LEU A 12 -0.13 -1.55 -6.40
CA LEU A 12 -0.07 -0.15 -6.75
C LEU A 12 -1.33 0.53 -6.20
N ILE A 13 -1.13 1.42 -5.24
CA ILE A 13 -2.20 2.23 -4.67
C ILE A 13 -2.16 3.62 -5.29
N GLU A 14 -3.32 4.08 -5.75
CA GLU A 14 -3.55 5.44 -6.19
C GLU A 14 -4.49 6.15 -5.22
N ILE A 15 -4.06 7.32 -4.75
CA ILE A 15 -4.85 8.21 -3.89
C ILE A 15 -5.23 9.43 -4.72
N GLY A 16 -6.52 9.61 -4.99
CA GLY A 16 -7.05 10.80 -5.65
C GLY A 16 -7.04 12.01 -4.72
N LEU A 17 -6.27 13.05 -5.05
CA LEU A 17 -6.16 14.29 -4.27
C LEU A 17 -6.85 15.48 -4.97
N GLY A 18 -7.88 15.20 -5.77
CA GLY A 18 -8.67 16.19 -6.51
C GLY A 18 -8.04 16.59 -7.86
N TYR A 19 -6.97 17.37 -7.86
CA TYR A 19 -6.29 17.85 -9.09
C TYR A 19 -5.01 17.09 -9.44
N SER A 20 -4.61 16.16 -8.58
CA SER A 20 -3.48 15.24 -8.78
C SER A 20 -3.78 13.90 -8.12
N SER A 21 -3.01 12.88 -8.49
CA SER A 21 -3.00 11.59 -7.80
C SER A 21 -1.62 11.33 -7.19
N THR A 22 -1.59 10.69 -6.04
CA THR A 22 -0.37 10.12 -5.45
C THR A 22 -0.39 8.61 -5.70
N TYR A 23 0.73 8.08 -6.20
CA TYR A 23 0.89 6.66 -6.49
C TYR A 23 1.93 6.06 -5.55
N LEU A 24 1.56 4.97 -4.86
CA LEU A 24 2.40 4.27 -3.90
C LEU A 24 2.50 2.79 -4.28
N ILE A 25 3.68 2.21 -4.15
CA ILE A 25 3.85 0.77 -4.15
C ILE A 25 3.83 0.32 -2.68
N VAL A 26 2.90 -0.57 -2.35
CA VAL A 26 2.76 -1.14 -1.00
C VAL A 26 3.01 -2.64 -1.07
N GLU A 27 3.91 -3.14 -0.22
CA GLU A 27 4.11 -4.57 -0.03
C GLU A 27 3.10 -5.10 1.00
N ALA A 28 2.28 -6.07 0.59
CA ALA A 28 1.21 -6.62 1.43
C ALA A 28 0.66 -7.92 0.84
N ASP A 29 0.18 -8.84 1.69
CA ASP A 29 -0.27 -10.16 1.25
C ASP A 29 -1.65 -10.14 0.58
N SER A 30 -2.51 -9.20 0.98
CA SER A 30 -3.85 -8.96 0.45
C SER A 30 -4.15 -7.47 0.24
N VAL A 31 -5.26 -7.15 -0.43
CA VAL A 31 -5.79 -5.78 -0.52
C VAL A 31 -6.03 -5.18 0.86
N SER A 32 -6.55 -5.96 1.81
CA SER A 32 -6.84 -5.45 3.16
C SER A 32 -5.56 -5.04 3.87
N ASP A 33 -4.53 -5.89 3.82
CA ASP A 33 -3.23 -5.59 4.42
C ASP A 33 -2.60 -4.36 3.77
N ALA A 34 -2.78 -4.17 2.45
CA ALA A 34 -2.26 -2.99 1.76
C ALA A 34 -2.93 -1.69 2.24
N ILE A 35 -4.22 -1.74 2.56
CA ILE A 35 -4.94 -0.60 3.15
C ILE A 35 -4.48 -0.35 4.58
N ASP A 36 -4.28 -1.40 5.37
CA ASP A 36 -3.80 -1.29 6.75
C ASP A 36 -2.40 -0.65 6.79
N GLU A 37 -1.49 -1.12 5.93
CA GLU A 37 -0.13 -0.55 5.78
C GLU A 37 -0.16 0.90 5.31
N LEU A 38 -1.06 1.26 4.39
CA LEU A 38 -1.23 2.66 4.00
C LEU A 38 -1.78 3.52 5.15
N THR A 39 -2.72 2.97 5.93
CA THR A 39 -3.35 3.69 7.02
C THR A 39 -2.34 4.05 8.11
N ASP A 40 -1.41 3.15 8.42
CA ASP A 40 -0.36 3.37 9.41
C ASP A 40 0.84 4.17 8.84
N ASN A 41 0.81 4.57 7.56
CA ASN A 41 1.88 5.34 6.94
C ASN A 41 1.90 6.79 7.44
N GLU A 42 2.98 7.20 8.13
CA GLU A 42 3.12 8.55 8.69
C GLU A 42 2.98 9.68 7.64
N GLN A 43 3.41 9.43 6.40
CA GLN A 43 3.42 10.44 5.36
C GLN A 43 2.09 10.52 4.60
N HIS A 44 1.39 9.40 4.41
CA HIS A 44 0.26 9.31 3.48
C HIS A 44 -1.04 8.82 4.11
N GLY A 45 -1.04 8.23 5.30
CA GLY A 45 -2.25 7.70 5.95
C GLY A 45 -3.31 8.76 6.20
N HIS A 46 -2.89 10.00 6.50
CA HIS A 46 -3.79 11.14 6.70
C HIS A 46 -4.64 11.50 5.47
N HIS A 47 -4.34 10.96 4.28
CA HIS A 47 -5.20 11.14 3.10
C HIS A 47 -6.45 10.28 3.11
N ILE A 48 -6.46 9.17 3.85
CA ILE A 48 -7.56 8.21 3.90
C ILE A 48 -8.16 8.07 5.30
N ILE A 49 -7.59 8.70 6.32
CA ILE A 49 -8.17 8.71 7.68
C ILE A 49 -9.18 9.84 7.78
N VAL A 50 -10.39 9.52 8.21
CA VAL A 50 -11.45 10.51 8.46
C VAL A 50 -11.14 11.28 9.73
N GLU A 51 -11.07 12.61 9.61
CA GLU A 51 -10.92 13.52 10.73
C GLU A 51 -12.12 13.45 11.68
N ALA A 52 -11.86 13.61 12.98
CA ALA A 52 -12.88 13.43 14.03
C ALA A 52 -14.10 14.34 13.86
N ASP A 53 -13.92 15.55 13.30
CA ASP A 53 -14.99 16.51 13.05
C ASP A 53 -15.86 16.19 11.82
N ARG A 54 -15.42 15.24 10.97
CA ARG A 54 -16.14 14.76 9.79
C ARG A 54 -16.76 13.38 9.95
N LEU A 55 -16.58 12.73 11.10
CA LEU A 55 -17.20 11.42 11.38
C LEU A 55 -18.73 11.41 11.23
N GLY A 56 -19.38 12.57 11.34
CA GLY A 56 -20.82 12.73 11.13
C GLY A 56 -21.26 12.51 9.68
N ASP A 57 -20.35 12.66 8.71
CA ASP A 57 -20.61 12.45 7.28
C ASP A 57 -20.56 10.95 6.90
N TYR A 58 -20.08 10.10 7.82
CA TYR A 58 -19.91 8.66 7.62
C TYR A 58 -20.87 7.88 8.54
N PRO A 59 -22.01 7.36 8.02
CA PRO A 59 -22.94 6.53 8.77
C PRO A 59 -22.24 5.29 9.34
N GLU A 60 -22.51 4.93 10.59
CA GLU A 60 -21.81 3.84 11.28
C GLU A 60 -21.89 2.48 10.57
N GLU A 61 -22.99 2.24 9.86
CA GLU A 61 -23.27 1.02 9.10
C GLU A 61 -22.44 0.87 7.82
N ASP A 62 -21.87 1.97 7.31
CA ASP A 62 -21.09 2.03 6.07
C ASP A 62 -19.61 2.36 6.31
N ARG A 63 -19.16 2.41 7.57
CA ARG A 63 -17.78 2.75 7.91
C ARG A 63 -16.81 1.61 7.61
N HIS A 64 -15.68 1.98 7.03
CA HIS A 64 -14.48 1.16 7.00
C HIS A 64 -13.58 1.54 8.18
N TYR A 65 -12.95 0.54 8.80
CA TYR A 65 -12.09 0.74 9.95
C TYR A 65 -10.68 0.24 9.65
N GLY A 66 -9.69 1.08 9.96
CA GLY A 66 -8.30 0.67 9.96
C GLY A 66 -7.92 -0.13 11.20
N PRO A 67 -6.66 -0.60 11.29
CA PRO A 67 -6.21 -1.54 12.33
C PRO A 67 -6.28 -0.96 13.74
N SER A 68 -6.18 0.37 13.89
CA SER A 68 -6.30 1.07 15.18
C SER A 68 -7.70 1.62 15.46
N GLY A 69 -8.70 1.25 14.65
CA GLY A 69 -10.11 1.63 14.83
C GLY A 69 -10.48 3.01 14.29
N GLN A 70 -9.56 3.70 13.59
CA GLN A 70 -9.86 4.90 12.81
C GLN A 70 -10.85 4.60 11.69
N VAL A 71 -11.73 5.56 11.40
CA VAL A 71 -12.63 5.49 10.24
C VAL A 71 -11.86 5.88 8.99
N LEU A 72 -12.03 5.10 7.92
CA LEU A 72 -11.34 5.31 6.65
C LEU A 72 -12.30 5.85 5.59
N ASP A 73 -11.81 6.84 4.83
CA ASP A 73 -12.35 7.32 3.58
C ASP A 73 -11.64 6.58 2.43
N LEU A 74 -12.38 5.71 1.75
CA LEU A 74 -11.88 4.91 0.63
C LEU A 74 -12.44 5.37 -0.72
N ASP A 75 -13.25 6.44 -0.77
CA ASP A 75 -13.97 6.87 -1.98
C ASP A 75 -13.02 7.34 -3.11
N HIS A 76 -11.81 7.73 -2.74
CA HIS A 76 -10.76 8.18 -3.66
C HIS A 76 -9.55 7.26 -3.69
N LEU A 77 -9.68 6.05 -3.15
CA LEU A 77 -8.64 5.04 -3.14
C LEU A 77 -8.86 4.03 -4.28
N MET A 78 -7.88 3.90 -5.17
CA MET A 78 -7.85 2.86 -6.18
C MET A 78 -6.69 1.92 -5.93
N ILE A 79 -6.99 0.62 -5.86
CA ILE A 79 -5.98 -0.42 -5.61
C ILE A 79 -5.86 -1.24 -6.89
N HIS A 80 -4.67 -1.20 -7.47
CA HIS A 80 -4.34 -1.85 -8.73
C HIS A 80 -3.58 -3.13 -8.44
N GLY A 81 -4.20 -4.26 -8.75
CA GLY A 81 -3.61 -5.59 -8.63
C GLY A 81 -4.66 -6.69 -8.71
N GLN A 82 -4.21 -7.94 -8.67
CA GLN A 82 -5.10 -9.10 -8.65
C GLN A 82 -4.98 -9.86 -7.32
N GLU A 83 -6.05 -9.84 -6.52
CA GLU A 83 -6.17 -10.60 -5.27
C GLU A 83 -6.03 -12.12 -5.52
N GLY A 84 -5.34 -12.80 -4.60
CA GLY A 84 -5.00 -14.22 -4.74
C GLY A 84 -3.96 -14.56 -5.82
N SER A 85 -3.35 -13.55 -6.46
CA SER A 85 -2.19 -13.74 -7.35
C SER A 85 -0.89 -13.81 -6.55
N GLU A 86 0.07 -14.61 -7.02
CA GLU A 86 1.46 -14.58 -6.54
C GLU A 86 2.18 -13.26 -6.87
N THR A 87 1.67 -12.51 -7.85
CA THR A 87 2.19 -11.20 -8.22
C THR A 87 1.00 -10.27 -8.48
N PRO A 88 0.41 -9.66 -7.44
CA PRO A 88 -0.80 -8.85 -7.59
C PRO A 88 -0.59 -7.66 -8.52
N PHE A 89 0.47 -6.87 -8.29
CA PHE A 89 0.94 -5.86 -9.22
C PHE A 89 2.36 -6.21 -9.71
N PRO A 90 2.61 -6.28 -11.03
CA PRO A 90 3.93 -6.59 -11.55
C PRO A 90 4.83 -5.35 -11.47
N CYS A 91 5.81 -5.36 -10.57
CA CYS A 91 6.85 -4.33 -10.50
C CYS A 91 8.26 -4.91 -10.35
N LYS A 92 9.26 -4.04 -10.45
CA LYS A 92 10.67 -4.40 -10.26
C LYS A 92 11.37 -3.32 -9.45
N TYR A 93 12.24 -3.74 -8.54
CA TYR A 93 13.13 -2.88 -7.79
C TYR A 93 14.41 -2.64 -8.56
N HIS A 94 14.82 -1.38 -8.59
CA HIS A 94 16.07 -0.92 -9.19
C HIS A 94 16.84 -0.13 -8.15
N GLY A 95 18.16 -0.30 -8.13
CA GLY A 95 19.02 0.30 -7.13
C GLY A 95 20.48 -0.07 -7.34
N GLU A 96 21.36 0.58 -6.59
CA GLU A 96 22.77 0.20 -6.52
C GLU A 96 22.89 -1.21 -5.92
N GLY A 97 23.78 -2.04 -6.47
CA GLY A 97 23.92 -3.44 -6.08
C GLY A 97 22.91 -4.41 -6.71
N LEU A 98 21.88 -3.92 -7.41
CA LEU A 98 20.91 -4.77 -8.11
C LEU A 98 21.24 -4.97 -9.60
N PRO A 99 20.80 -6.09 -10.21
CA PRO A 99 20.84 -6.28 -11.66
C PRO A 99 20.24 -5.10 -12.42
N ALA A 100 20.83 -4.78 -13.59
CA ALA A 100 20.37 -3.69 -14.45
C ALA A 100 18.90 -3.85 -14.88
N ASP A 101 18.46 -5.09 -15.07
CA ASP A 101 17.08 -5.44 -15.45
C ASP A 101 16.09 -5.40 -14.27
N GLY A 102 16.56 -5.04 -13.07
CA GLY A 102 15.80 -4.99 -11.82
C GLY A 102 15.53 -6.37 -11.21
N VAL A 103 15.04 -6.37 -9.97
CA VAL A 103 14.69 -7.59 -9.20
C VAL A 103 13.19 -7.58 -8.91
N LYS A 104 12.52 -8.74 -9.02
CA LYS A 104 11.13 -8.82 -8.59
C LYS A 104 11.05 -8.76 -7.06
N PRO A 105 10.00 -8.17 -6.48
CA PRO A 105 9.88 -8.12 -5.02
C PRO A 105 9.91 -9.52 -4.36
N THR A 106 9.35 -10.55 -5.02
CA THR A 106 9.39 -11.95 -4.56
C THR A 106 10.77 -12.62 -4.60
N GLU A 107 11.70 -12.04 -5.36
CA GLU A 107 13.07 -12.54 -5.55
C GLU A 107 14.09 -11.69 -4.78
N PHE A 108 13.63 -10.62 -4.11
CA PHE A 108 14.49 -9.68 -3.44
C PHE A 108 14.85 -10.18 -2.03
N CYS A 109 16.14 -10.30 -1.73
CA CYS A 109 16.66 -10.70 -0.41
C CYS A 109 17.85 -9.82 -0.03
N TRP A 110 17.79 -9.18 1.14
CA TRP A 110 18.87 -8.30 1.62
C TRP A 110 20.18 -9.04 1.88
N ASP A 111 20.12 -10.30 2.32
CA ASP A 111 21.29 -11.11 2.65
C ASP A 111 22.23 -11.35 1.44
N GLU A 112 21.74 -11.15 0.21
CA GLU A 112 22.49 -11.35 -1.03
C GLU A 112 23.15 -10.06 -1.57
N ILE A 113 22.83 -8.89 -1.00
CA ILE A 113 23.32 -7.58 -1.47
C ILE A 113 24.63 -7.17 -0.77
N ASP A 114 24.90 -7.72 0.43
CA ASP A 114 26.09 -7.41 1.23
C ASP A 114 27.25 -8.44 1.09
N ALA A 115 27.21 -9.32 0.08
CA ALA A 115 28.19 -10.40 -0.14
C ALA A 115 29.28 -10.09 -1.17
#